data_AF-A0A952NXP9-F1
#
_entry.id   AF-A0A952NXP9-F1
#
_cell.length_a   1.000
_cell.length_b   1.000
_cell.length_c   1.000
_cell.angle_alpha   90.00
_cell.angle_beta   90.00
_cell.angle_gamma   90.00
#
_symmetry.space_group_name_H-M   'P 1'
#
loop_
_entity.id
_entity.type
_entity.pdbx_description
1 polymer ?
#
loop_
_entity_poly.entity_id
_entity_poly.type
_entity_poly.pdbx_seq_one_letter_code
_entity_poly.pdbx_strand_id
1 'polypeptide(L)'
;MRAFIFWMALVLGSAAFAQGRKGLSELQPATTAGMHPVQYVGGGVVGTFVGFGLGHLVQGRWLERGWIFSVAEPPLMVLGAAALFANSAHTGKSEPNGLAIFGAAFVGMRIWEAVDVWYTPYATAQRARRPSQGLWIQPEPGGGAQLVYGFNF
;
A
#
# COMPACT_ATOMS: atom_id res chain seq x y z
N MET A 1 -1.56 -26.44 6.15
CA MET A 1 -2.11 -25.65 7.28
C MET A 1 -1.10 -24.68 7.92
N ARG A 2 0.11 -25.11 8.30
CA ARG A 2 1.08 -24.22 9.00
C ARG A 2 1.51 -22.98 8.20
N ALA A 3 1.70 -23.09 6.88
CA ALA A 3 2.04 -21.95 6.03
C ALA A 3 0.91 -20.92 5.92
N PHE A 4 -0.36 -21.35 5.90
CA PHE A 4 -1.53 -20.47 5.86
C PHE A 4 -1.69 -19.67 7.16
N ILE A 5 -1.45 -20.31 8.30
CA ILE A 5 -1.48 -19.66 9.62
C ILE A 5 -0.33 -18.64 9.73
N PHE A 6 0.85 -18.97 9.23
CA PHE A 6 1.99 -18.05 9.18
C PHE A 6 1.70 -16.85 8.26
N TRP A 7 1.05 -17.09 7.12
CA TRP A 7 0.64 -16.03 6.18
C TRP A 7 -0.43 -15.12 6.77
N MET A 8 -1.44 -15.69 7.42
CA MET A 8 -2.43 -14.91 8.19
C MET A 8 -1.77 -14.14 9.34
N ALA A 9 -0.81 -14.73 10.05
CA ALA A 9 -0.10 -14.05 11.14
C ALA A 9 0.80 -12.91 10.63
N LEU A 10 1.34 -13.01 9.41
CA LEU A 10 2.12 -11.94 8.79
C LEU A 10 1.21 -10.79 8.30
N VAL A 11 0.07 -11.12 7.71
CA VAL A 11 -0.93 -10.15 7.22
C VAL A 11 -1.71 -9.49 8.36
N LEU A 12 -2.15 -10.27 9.35
CA LEU A 12 -2.73 -9.73 10.58
C LEU A 12 -1.65 -9.04 11.41
N GLY A 13 -0.40 -9.50 11.34
CA GLY A 13 0.75 -8.87 11.96
C GLY A 13 1.04 -7.49 11.36
N SER A 14 0.95 -7.30 10.05
CA SER A 14 1.12 -6.00 9.41
C SER A 14 -0.07 -5.07 9.63
N ALA A 15 -1.31 -5.59 9.61
CA ALA A 15 -2.50 -4.83 9.98
C ALA A 15 -2.48 -4.44 11.47
N ALA A 16 -2.10 -5.34 12.36
CA ALA A 16 -1.96 -5.09 13.80
C ALA A 16 -0.72 -4.27 14.13
N PHE A 17 0.35 -4.29 13.33
CA PHE A 17 1.50 -3.40 13.50
C PHE A 17 1.17 -1.98 13.03
N ALA A 18 0.27 -1.83 12.06
CA ALA A 18 -0.32 -0.56 11.68
C ALA A 18 -1.39 -0.06 12.68
N GLN A 19 -2.12 -0.96 13.36
CA GLN A 19 -3.21 -0.62 14.30
C GLN A 19 -2.82 -0.64 15.78
N GLY A 20 -1.70 -1.28 16.14
CA GLY A 20 -1.46 -1.80 17.49
C GLY A 20 -0.89 -0.84 18.51
N ARG A 21 -0.90 0.48 18.26
CA ARG A 21 -0.41 1.43 19.26
C ARG A 21 -1.46 2.37 19.83
N LYS A 22 -2.56 2.70 19.13
CA LYS A 22 -3.60 3.58 19.68
C LYS A 22 -4.95 3.25 19.05
N GLY A 23 -5.96 3.10 19.91
CA GLY A 23 -7.31 2.64 19.56
C GLY A 23 -8.02 3.51 18.54
N LEU A 24 -9.18 3.04 18.09
CA LEU A 24 -10.10 3.55 17.04
C LEU A 24 -10.21 5.08 16.87
N SER A 25 -9.87 5.88 17.89
CA SER A 25 -9.60 7.32 17.80
C SER A 25 -8.45 7.72 16.84
N GLU A 26 -7.56 6.79 16.48
CA GLU A 26 -6.48 6.96 15.50
C GLU A 26 -6.80 6.33 14.12
N LEU A 27 -8.06 5.95 13.85
CA LEU A 27 -8.55 5.82 12.46
C LEU A 27 -8.86 7.20 11.83
N GLN A 28 -8.87 8.25 12.66
CA GLN A 28 -8.98 9.66 12.30
C GLN A 28 -7.96 10.16 11.23
N PRO A 29 -6.70 9.69 11.13
CA PRO A 29 -5.71 10.21 10.19
C PRO A 29 -6.14 10.06 8.73
N ALA A 30 -6.75 8.93 8.35
CA ALA A 30 -7.30 8.74 7.00
C ALA A 30 -8.54 9.61 6.77
N THR A 31 -9.38 9.77 7.81
CA THR A 31 -10.52 10.70 7.82
C THR A 31 -10.09 12.17 7.71
N THR A 32 -8.81 12.48 7.92
CA THR A 32 -8.29 13.86 7.90
C THR A 32 -7.58 14.22 6.59
N ALA A 33 -7.28 13.25 5.72
CA ALA A 33 -6.82 13.50 4.34
C ALA A 33 -7.98 13.52 3.33
N GLY A 34 -9.22 13.58 3.80
CA GLY A 34 -10.42 13.56 2.95
C GLY A 34 -10.86 12.16 2.49
N MET A 35 -10.20 11.09 2.91
CA MET A 35 -10.58 9.71 2.56
C MET A 35 -11.59 9.15 3.57
N HIS A 36 -12.68 8.55 3.07
CA HIS A 36 -13.69 7.97 3.94
C HIS A 36 -13.16 6.70 4.64
N PRO A 37 -13.48 6.42 5.92
CA PRO A 37 -12.94 5.26 6.64
C PRO A 37 -13.23 3.93 5.94
N VAL A 38 -14.40 3.81 5.30
CA VAL A 38 -14.78 2.62 4.52
C VAL A 38 -13.91 2.46 3.28
N GLN A 39 -13.46 3.55 2.65
CA GLN A 39 -12.53 3.46 1.51
C GLN A 39 -11.15 3.02 1.97
N TYR A 40 -10.68 3.53 3.12
CA TYR A 40 -9.39 3.13 3.68
C TYR A 40 -9.37 1.64 4.06
N VAL A 41 -10.31 1.22 4.92
CA VAL A 41 -10.38 -0.17 5.41
C VAL A 41 -10.80 -1.12 4.29
N GLY A 42 -11.83 -0.76 3.53
CA GLY A 42 -12.33 -1.57 2.41
C GLY A 42 -11.26 -1.76 1.34
N GLY A 43 -10.56 -0.68 0.95
CA GLY A 43 -9.46 -0.78 -0.01
C GLY A 43 -8.25 -1.53 0.53
N GLY A 44 -7.93 -1.39 1.83
CA GLY A 44 -6.89 -2.17 2.47
C GLY A 44 -7.18 -3.68 2.44
N VAL A 45 -8.41 -4.07 2.79
CA VAL A 45 -8.86 -5.48 2.74
C VAL A 45 -8.87 -6.00 1.30
N VAL A 46 -9.46 -5.26 0.37
CA VAL A 46 -9.54 -5.67 -1.06
C VAL A 46 -8.14 -5.79 -1.68
N GLY A 47 -7.25 -4.83 -1.46
CA GLY A 47 -5.88 -4.88 -1.96
C GLY A 47 -5.06 -6.04 -1.37
N THR A 48 -5.29 -6.37 -0.09
CA THR A 48 -4.57 -7.45 0.60
C THR A 48 -5.01 -8.84 0.14
N PHE A 49 -6.33 -9.09 0.03
CA PHE A 49 -6.86 -10.42 -0.25
C PHE A 49 -7.14 -10.68 -1.72
N VAL A 50 -7.60 -9.68 -2.46
CA VAL A 50 -7.93 -9.82 -3.88
C VAL A 50 -6.77 -9.40 -4.75
N GLY A 51 -6.29 -8.17 -4.56
CA GLY A 51 -5.12 -7.65 -5.26
C GLY A 51 -5.39 -6.92 -6.57
N PHE A 52 -4.42 -6.98 -7.48
CA PHE A 52 -4.46 -6.44 -8.84
C PHE A 52 -4.70 -4.93 -8.93
N GLY A 53 -4.40 -4.19 -7.87
CA GLY A 53 -4.65 -2.75 -7.77
C GLY A 53 -6.10 -2.41 -7.41
N LEU A 54 -6.95 -3.40 -7.10
CA LEU A 54 -8.36 -3.16 -6.75
C LEU A 54 -8.48 -2.41 -5.41
N GLY A 55 -7.56 -2.61 -4.48
CA GLY A 55 -7.53 -1.86 -3.22
C GLY A 55 -7.36 -0.36 -3.46
N HIS A 56 -6.48 0.02 -4.40
CA HIS A 56 -6.30 1.40 -4.82
C HIS A 56 -7.51 1.98 -5.55
N LEU A 57 -8.27 1.16 -6.30
CA LEU A 57 -9.53 1.61 -6.91
C LEU A 57 -10.56 1.99 -5.85
N VAL A 58 -10.74 1.14 -4.83
CA VAL A 58 -11.65 1.41 -3.71
C VAL A 58 -11.24 2.68 -2.95
N GLN A 59 -9.93 2.93 -2.83
CA GLN A 59 -9.38 4.15 -2.23
C GLN A 59 -9.43 5.37 -3.14
N GLY A 60 -9.81 5.24 -4.41
CA GLY A 60 -9.77 6.34 -5.39
C GLY A 60 -8.36 6.76 -5.83
N ARG A 61 -7.35 5.91 -5.60
CA ARG A 61 -5.92 6.20 -5.80
C ARG A 61 -5.26 5.27 -6.82
N TRP A 62 -6.05 4.70 -7.72
CA TRP A 62 -5.55 3.75 -8.72
C TRP A 62 -4.48 4.34 -9.64
N LEU A 63 -4.67 5.59 -10.06
CA LEU A 63 -3.71 6.29 -10.95
C LEU A 63 -2.38 6.60 -10.27
N GLU A 64 -2.32 6.69 -8.94
CA GLU A 64 -1.06 6.96 -8.23
C GLU A 64 -0.12 5.75 -8.33
N ARG A 65 -0.60 4.56 -7.97
CA ARG A 65 0.20 3.31 -7.94
C ARG A 65 -0.57 2.02 -8.22
N GLY A 66 -1.90 2.03 -8.14
CA GLY A 66 -2.74 0.84 -8.36
C GLY A 66 -2.52 0.19 -9.73
N TRP A 67 -2.29 1.01 -10.76
CA TRP A 67 -2.05 0.53 -12.13
C TRP A 67 -0.83 -0.40 -12.24
N ILE A 68 0.20 -0.22 -11.39
CA ILE A 68 1.41 -1.05 -11.40
C ILE A 68 1.02 -2.51 -11.09
N PHE A 69 0.19 -2.71 -10.08
CA PHE A 69 -0.28 -4.04 -9.67
C PHE A 69 -1.21 -4.65 -10.71
N SER A 70 -2.09 -3.84 -11.33
CA SER A 70 -2.96 -4.29 -12.42
C SER A 70 -2.18 -4.80 -13.65
N VAL A 71 -1.00 -4.23 -13.92
CA VAL A 71 -0.16 -4.62 -15.06
C VAL A 71 0.80 -5.77 -14.69
N ALA A 72 1.40 -5.75 -13.51
CA ALA A 72 2.46 -6.68 -13.14
C ALA A 72 1.95 -8.03 -12.61
N GLU A 73 0.85 -8.03 -11.84
CA GLU A 73 0.38 -9.25 -11.18
C GLU A 73 -0.21 -10.29 -12.14
N PRO A 74 -1.03 -9.95 -13.15
CA PRO A 74 -1.62 -10.97 -14.04
C PRO A 74 -0.58 -11.77 -14.84
N PRO A 75 0.45 -11.15 -15.47
CA PRO A 75 1.51 -11.90 -16.14
C PRO A 75 2.27 -12.82 -15.19
N LEU A 76 2.60 -12.35 -13.98
CA LEU A 76 3.29 -13.17 -12.98
C LEU A 76 2.44 -14.36 -12.52
N MET A 77 1.13 -14.17 -12.35
CA MET A 77 0.20 -15.25 -12.03
C MET A 77 0.13 -16.29 -13.16
N VAL A 78 -0.01 -15.84 -14.41
CA VAL A 78 -0.09 -16.73 -15.58
C VAL A 78 1.21 -17.51 -15.77
N LEU A 79 2.36 -16.84 -15.66
CA LEU A 79 3.68 -17.48 -15.79
C LEU A 79 3.95 -18.44 -14.64
N GLY A 80 3.55 -18.10 -13.41
CA GLY A 80 3.63 -18.99 -12.25
C GLY A 80 2.76 -20.23 -12.42
N ALA A 81 1.53 -20.07 -12.90
CA ALA A 81 0.62 -21.18 -13.19
C ALA A 81 1.16 -22.07 -14.33
N ALA A 82 1.65 -21.47 -15.42
CA ALA A 82 2.26 -22.21 -16.52
C ALA A 82 3.48 -23.03 -16.06
N ALA A 83 4.33 -22.44 -15.21
CA ALA A 83 5.47 -23.14 -14.63
C ALA A 83 5.05 -24.27 -13.67
N LEU A 84 3.94 -24.11 -12.95
CA LEU A 84 3.37 -25.19 -12.13
C LEU A 84 2.90 -26.37 -12.99
N PHE A 85 2.20 -26.10 -14.10
CA PHE A 85 1.73 -27.14 -15.01
C PHE A 85 2.87 -27.85 -15.74
N ALA A 86 3.89 -27.09 -16.20
CA ALA A 86 5.08 -27.66 -16.83
C ALA A 86 5.84 -28.60 -15.88
N ASN A 87 6.05 -28.19 -14.62
CA ASN A 87 6.67 -29.03 -13.60
C ASN A 87 5.87 -30.31 -13.31
N SER A 88 4.54 -30.25 -13.38
CA SER A 88 3.69 -31.42 -13.13
C SER A 88 3.71 -32.42 -14.29
N ALA A 89 4.01 -31.97 -15.51
CA ALA A 89 4.07 -32.82 -16.70
C ALA A 89 5.43 -33.54 -16.89
N HIS A 90 6.51 -32.99 -16.31
CA HIS A 90 7.85 -33.56 -16.42
C HIS A 90 8.22 -34.42 -15.20
N THR A 91 7.84 -35.70 -15.24
CA THR A 91 8.32 -36.71 -14.30
C THR A 91 9.82 -37.01 -14.53
N GLY A 92 10.70 -36.27 -13.85
CA GLY A 92 12.10 -36.68 -13.66
C GLY A 92 13.19 -35.90 -14.39
N LYS A 93 12.89 -34.74 -15.00
CA LYS A 93 13.92 -33.80 -15.48
C LYS A 93 13.82 -32.49 -14.68
N SER A 94 14.96 -31.96 -14.25
CA SER A 94 15.03 -30.66 -13.57
C SER A 94 14.66 -29.55 -14.55
N GLU A 95 13.37 -29.27 -14.63
CA GLU A 95 12.83 -28.12 -15.35
C GLU A 95 13.23 -26.81 -14.66
N PRO A 96 13.23 -25.68 -15.40
CA PRO A 96 13.70 -24.40 -14.89
C PRO A 96 12.92 -23.98 -13.64
N ASN A 97 13.58 -23.28 -12.72
CA ASN A 97 13.04 -22.71 -11.48
C ASN A 97 11.90 -21.67 -11.68
N GLY A 98 11.19 -21.68 -12.82
CA GLY A 98 10.15 -20.71 -13.17
C GLY A 98 9.04 -20.61 -12.11
N LEU A 99 8.62 -21.72 -11.50
CA LEU A 99 7.64 -21.66 -10.41
C LEU A 99 8.18 -20.88 -9.21
N ALA A 100 9.44 -21.13 -8.83
CA ALA A 100 10.07 -20.40 -7.75
C ALA A 100 10.27 -18.92 -8.11
N ILE A 101 10.68 -18.61 -9.34
CA ILE A 101 10.94 -17.24 -9.79
C ILE A 101 9.63 -16.44 -9.90
N PHE A 102 8.67 -16.92 -10.70
CA PHE A 102 7.41 -16.22 -10.91
C PHE A 102 6.51 -16.25 -9.68
N GLY A 103 6.54 -17.34 -8.91
CA GLY A 103 5.85 -17.43 -7.62
C GLY A 103 6.41 -16.44 -6.61
N ALA A 104 7.74 -16.35 -6.47
CA ALA A 104 8.36 -15.37 -5.56
C ALA A 104 8.10 -13.93 -6.03
N ALA A 105 8.21 -13.65 -7.33
CA ALA A 105 7.89 -12.34 -7.89
C ALA A 105 6.43 -11.96 -7.65
N PHE A 106 5.49 -12.88 -7.87
CA PHE A 106 4.07 -12.66 -7.61
C PHE A 106 3.82 -12.36 -6.12
N VAL A 107 4.36 -13.17 -5.21
CA VAL A 107 4.24 -12.94 -3.76
C VAL A 107 4.88 -11.60 -3.35
N GLY A 108 6.01 -11.24 -3.95
CA GLY A 108 6.64 -9.93 -3.75
C GLY A 108 5.70 -8.79 -4.13
N MET A 109 5.02 -8.89 -5.29
CA MET A 109 4.01 -7.91 -5.70
C MET A 109 2.81 -7.87 -4.73
N ARG A 110 2.32 -9.03 -4.27
CA ARG A 110 1.22 -9.08 -3.27
C ARG A 110 1.59 -8.36 -1.97
N ILE A 111 2.80 -8.60 -1.47
CA ILE A 111 3.29 -7.95 -0.25
C ILE A 111 3.44 -6.44 -0.47
N TRP A 112 3.99 -6.04 -1.61
CA TRP A 112 4.14 -4.63 -1.94
C TRP A 112 2.78 -3.94 -2.05
N GLU A 113 1.79 -4.52 -2.73
CA GLU A 113 0.44 -3.94 -2.82
C GLU A 113 -0.17 -3.78 -1.43
N ALA A 114 -0.13 -4.84 -0.62
CA ALA A 114 -0.66 -4.82 0.74
C ALA A 114 -0.02 -3.69 1.56
N VAL A 115 1.31 -3.56 1.53
CA VAL A 115 1.99 -2.47 2.25
C VAL A 115 1.58 -1.10 1.70
N ASP A 116 1.51 -0.92 0.39
CA ASP A 116 1.20 0.38 -0.21
C ASP A 116 -0.25 0.84 0.08
N VAL A 117 -1.24 -0.07 0.03
CA VAL A 117 -2.65 0.28 0.32
C VAL A 117 -2.87 0.70 1.77
N TRP A 118 -2.09 0.15 2.71
CA TRP A 118 -2.20 0.51 4.12
C TRP A 118 -1.33 1.73 4.48
N TYR A 119 -0.10 1.78 3.97
CA TYR A 119 0.89 2.77 4.40
C TYR A 119 0.73 4.12 3.70
N THR A 120 0.50 4.13 2.38
CA THR A 120 0.58 5.37 1.60
C THR A 120 -0.52 6.39 1.95
N PRO A 121 -1.81 6.01 2.20
CA PRO A 121 -2.81 6.97 2.68
C PRO A 121 -2.37 7.66 3.98
N TYR A 122 -1.79 6.89 4.91
CA TYR A 122 -1.31 7.40 6.19
C TYR A 122 -0.13 8.36 6.03
N ALA A 123 0.87 7.99 5.24
CA ALA A 123 2.04 8.83 4.99
C ALA A 123 1.67 10.16 4.32
N THR A 124 0.74 10.14 3.36
CA THR A 124 0.23 11.36 2.71
C THR A 124 -0.53 12.25 3.69
N ALA A 125 -1.39 11.67 4.54
CA ALA A 125 -2.11 12.41 5.58
C ALA A 125 -1.17 13.09 6.57
N GLN A 126 -0.11 12.38 7.02
CA GLN A 126 0.90 12.97 7.89
C GLN A 126 1.66 14.10 7.21
N ARG A 127 1.97 13.97 5.92
CA ARG A 127 2.65 15.01 5.15
C ARG A 127 1.78 16.26 4.99
N ALA A 128 0.48 16.09 4.75
CA ALA A 128 -0.46 17.21 4.65
C ALA A 128 -0.64 17.97 5.98
N ARG A 129 -0.53 17.28 7.12
CA ARG A 129 -0.59 17.89 8.46
C ARG A 129 0.70 18.53 8.92
N ARG A 130 1.83 18.31 8.21
CA ARG A 130 3.08 19.01 8.57
C ARG A 130 2.91 20.48 8.19
N PRO A 131 3.14 21.42 9.11
CA PRO A 131 3.18 22.84 8.78
C PRO A 131 4.16 23.03 7.64
N SER A 132 3.75 23.73 6.58
CA SER A 132 4.62 24.02 5.44
C SER A 132 5.73 24.94 5.92
N GLN A 133 6.95 24.39 6.05
CA GLN A 133 8.15 25.22 6.18
C GLN A 133 8.32 25.96 4.86
N GLY A 134 8.18 27.28 4.92
CA GLY A 134 8.17 28.13 3.75
C GLY A 134 8.57 29.54 4.10
N LEU A 135 8.95 30.28 3.06
CA LEU A 135 9.15 31.71 3.15
C LEU A 135 7.80 32.37 2.92
N TRP A 136 7.25 33.01 3.95
CA TRP A 136 5.94 33.66 3.86
C TRP A 136 6.10 35.15 4.12
N ILE A 137 5.24 35.93 3.47
CA ILE A 137 5.20 37.39 3.64
C ILE A 137 4.25 37.67 4.81
N GLN A 138 4.78 38.21 5.90
CA GLN A 138 3.98 38.63 7.04
C GLN A 138 3.79 40.15 6.96
N PRO A 139 2.54 40.65 6.80
CA PRO A 139 2.28 42.09 6.81
C PRO A 139 2.51 42.65 8.22
N GLU A 140 3.31 43.72 8.32
CA GLU A 140 3.56 44.38 9.59
C GLU A 140 2.47 45.42 9.92
N PRO A 141 2.15 45.64 11.21
CA PRO A 141 1.31 46.74 11.65
C PRO A 141 2.07 48.06 11.44
N GLY A 142 1.99 48.58 10.22
CA GLY A 142 2.73 49.76 9.76
C GLY A 142 2.85 49.87 8.24
N GLY A 143 2.38 48.87 7.47
CA GLY A 143 2.42 48.89 6.00
C GLY A 143 3.71 48.33 5.39
N GLY A 144 4.62 47.82 6.22
CA GLY A 144 5.76 47.02 5.79
C GLY A 144 5.40 45.55 5.60
N ALA A 145 6.29 44.78 4.99
CA ALA A 145 6.17 43.34 4.86
C ALA A 145 7.52 42.69 5.13
N GLN A 146 7.55 41.70 6.02
CA GLN A 146 8.77 40.95 6.34
C GLN A 146 8.70 39.54 5.75
N LEU A 147 9.82 39.08 5.18
CA LEU A 147 10.00 37.68 4.82
C LEU A 147 10.36 36.91 6.09
N VAL A 148 9.44 36.06 6.54
CA VAL A 148 9.66 35.22 7.72
C VAL A 148 9.84 33.79 7.26
N TYR A 149 10.97 33.20 7.63
CA TYR A 149 11.17 31.76 7.52
C TYR A 149 10.60 31.11 8.77
N GLY A 150 9.49 30.39 8.64
CA GLY A 150 8.76 29.87 9.79
C GLY A 150 7.75 28.80 9.42
N PHE A 151 7.07 28.30 10.45
CA PHE A 151 5.98 27.35 10.31
C PHE A 151 4.66 28.12 10.17
N ASN A 152 3.87 27.77 9.16
CA ASN A 152 2.51 28.30 8.99
C ASN A 152 1.54 27.35 9.71
N PHE A 153 0.87 27.84 10.76
CA PHE A 153 -0.03 27.07 11.62
C PHE A 153 -1.48 27.20 11.17
#